data_AF-A0A6V7IWB2-F1
#
_entry.id   AF-A0A6V7IWB2-F1
#
_cell.length_a   1.000
_cell.length_b   1.000
_cell.length_c   1.000
_cell.angle_alpha   90.00
_cell.angle_beta   90.00
_cell.angle_gamma   90.00
#
_symmetry.space_group_name_H-M   'P 1'
#
loop_
_entity.id
_entity.type
_entity.pdbx_description
1 polymer ?
#
loop_
_entity_poly.entity_id
_entity_poly.type
_entity_poly.pdbx_seq_one_letter_code
_entity_poly.pdbx_strand_id
1 'polypeptide(L)' 'MTHQQQFDADCMTLTRFVLQEQKKVPKATGDLTQLLNSIQTAVKAVSSAVRKAGIAN' A
#
# COMPACT_ATOMS: atom_id res chain seq x y z
N MET A 1 -19.92 -28.75 -16.65
CA MET A 1 -19.52 -27.37 -17.02
C MET A 1 -18.22 -27.08 -16.29
N THR A 2 -17.10 -27.08 -17.01
CA THR A 2 -15.74 -26.98 -16.47
C THR A 2 -15.54 -25.65 -15.75
N HIS A 3 -15.34 -25.67 -14.43
CA HIS A 3 -14.81 -24.52 -13.69
C HIS A 3 -13.33 -24.38 -14.02
N GLN A 4 -13.02 -23.62 -15.07
CA GLN A 4 -11.67 -23.09 -15.26
C GLN A 4 -11.47 -22.03 -14.19
N GLN A 5 -10.71 -22.37 -13.14
CA GLN A 5 -10.30 -21.40 -12.13
C GLN A 5 -9.34 -20.42 -12.81
N GLN A 6 -9.88 -19.28 -13.22
CA GLN A 6 -9.14 -18.18 -13.84
C GLN A 6 -8.08 -17.70 -12.85
N PHE A 7 -6.83 -17.57 -13.29
CA PHE A 7 -5.76 -17.02 -12.46
C PHE A 7 -6.12 -15.59 -12.04
N ASP A 8 -6.30 -15.37 -10.73
CA ASP A 8 -6.56 -14.05 -10.17
C ASP A 8 -5.23 -13.30 -10.01
N ALA A 9 -5.00 -12.33 -10.89
CA ALA A 9 -3.82 -11.49 -10.91
C ALA A 9 -4.01 -10.14 -10.17
N ASP A 10 -5.10 -9.97 -9.42
CA ASP A 10 -5.35 -8.71 -8.72
C ASP A 10 -4.43 -8.52 -7.51
N CYS A 11 -3.31 -7.82 -7.73
CA CYS A 11 -2.42 -7.42 -6.65
C CYS A 11 -2.97 -6.19 -5.92
N MET A 12 -3.56 -6.41 -4.74
CA MET A 12 -4.02 -5.35 -3.87
C MET A 12 -2.86 -4.64 -3.16
N THR A 13 -2.63 -3.38 -3.50
CA THR A 13 -1.69 -2.50 -2.78
C THR A 13 -2.37 -1.80 -1.61
N LEU A 14 -1.59 -1.43 -0.59
CA LEU A 14 -2.08 -0.65 0.56
C LEU A 14 -2.79 0.63 0.11
N THR A 15 -2.18 1.38 -0.83
CA THR A 15 -2.77 2.62 -1.35
C THR A 15 -4.10 2.35 -2.07
N ARG A 16 -4.20 1.27 -2.88
CA ARG A 16 -5.44 0.90 -3.56
C ARG A 16 -6.53 0.55 -2.55
N PHE A 17 -6.20 -0.24 -1.53
CA PHE A 17 -7.12 -0.63 -0.45
C PHE A 17 -7.66 0.61 0.28
N VAL A 18 -6.78 1.49 0.75
CA VAL A 18 -7.19 2.68 1.52
C VAL A 18 -8.03 3.64 0.66
N LEU A 19 -7.71 3.80 -0.63
CA LEU A 19 -8.54 4.60 -1.55
C LEU A 19 -9.93 3.98 -1.77
N GLN A 20 -10.03 2.65 -1.85
CA GLN A 20 -11.33 1.98 -1.94
C GLN A 20 -12.16 2.17 -0.67
N GLU A 21 -11.54 2.06 0.51
CA GLU A 21 -12.23 2.33 1.78
C GLU A 21 -12.66 3.79 1.91
N GLN A 22 -11.81 4.75 1.52
CA GLN A 22 -12.14 6.17 1.52
C GLN A 22 -13.39 6.45 0.68
N LYS A 23 -13.49 5.86 -0.52
CA LYS A 23 -14.64 6.04 -1.43
C LYS A 23 -15.97 5.56 -0.84
N LYS A 24 -15.95 4.63 0.11
CA LYS A 24 -17.17 4.16 0.80
C LYS A 24 -17.75 5.22 1.74
N VAL A 25 -16.98 6.25 2.10
CA VAL A 25 -17.38 7.31 3.02
C VAL A 25 -17.58 8.62 2.25
N PRO A 26 -18.81 9.06 1.97
CA PRO A 26 -19.08 10.23 1.13
C PRO A 26 -18.49 11.55 1.62
N LYS A 27 -18.24 11.65 2.93
CA LYS A 27 -17.66 12.85 3.58
C LYS A 27 -16.14 12.78 3.75
N ALA A 28 -15.48 11.72 3.26
CA ALA A 28 -14.05 11.57 3.47
C ALA A 28 -13.26 12.61 2.67
N THR A 29 -12.41 13.36 3.36
CA THR A 29 -11.52 14.39 2.79
C THR A 29 -10.25 13.81 2.18
N GLY A 30 -9.85 12.62 2.64
CA GLY A 30 -8.63 11.93 2.19
C GLY A 30 -7.39 12.24 3.01
N ASP A 31 -7.51 12.97 4.12
CA ASP A 31 -6.38 13.31 5.00
C ASP A 31 -5.73 12.04 5.59
N LEU A 32 -6.54 11.07 6.01
CA LEU A 32 -6.05 9.78 6.49
C LEU A 32 -5.29 9.02 5.39
N THR A 33 -5.80 9.03 4.16
CA THR A 33 -5.14 8.36 3.03
C THR A 33 -3.78 8.98 2.73
N GLN A 34 -3.69 10.31 2.76
CA GLN A 34 -2.43 11.03 2.59
C GLN A 34 -1.45 10.71 3.73
N LEU A 35 -1.92 10.72 4.98
CA LEU A 35 -1.11 10.36 6.14
C LEU A 35 -0.54 8.94 6.00
N LEU A 36 -1.37 7.96 5.65
CA LEU A 36 -0.94 6.57 5.49
C LEU A 36 0.06 6.39 4.36
N ASN A 37 -0.09 7.09 3.23
CA ASN A 37 0.89 7.07 2.13
C ASN A 37 2.24 7.70 2.55
N SER A 38 2.22 8.78 3.33
CA SER A 38 3.43 9.38 3.89
C SER A 38 4.16 8.44 4.84
N ILE A 39 3.42 7.78 5.75
CA ILE A 39 3.99 6.77 6.66
C ILE A 39 4.59 5.61 5.85
N GLN A 40 3.89 5.10 4.84
CA GLN A 40 4.39 4.03 3.98
C GLN A 40 5.72 4.41 3.31
N THR A 41 5.86 5.67 2.89
CA THR A 41 7.09 6.19 2.27
C THR A 41 8.24 6.26 3.29
N ALA A 42 7.97 6.76 4.50
CA ALA A 42 8.95 6.79 5.58
C ALA A 42 9.45 5.39 5.94
N VAL A 43 8.54 4.41 6.06
CA VAL A 43 8.89 3.01 6.34
C VAL A 43 9.81 2.43 5.26
N LYS A 44 9.53 2.69 3.98
CA LYS A 44 10.39 2.25 2.87
C LYS A 44 11.79 2.87 2.95
N ALA A 45 11.87 4.16 3.28
CA ALA A 45 13.15 4.86 3.43
C ALA A 45 13.98 4.28 4.58
N VAL A 46 13.36 4.09 5.75
CA VAL A 46 14.01 3.47 6.92
C VAL A 46 14.47 2.05 6.60
N SER A 47 13.61 1.23 5.98
CA SER A 47 13.96 -0.13 5.57
C SER A 47 15.17 -0.16 4.63
N SER A 48 15.20 0.75 3.65
CA SER A 48 16.35 0.90 2.74
C SER A 48 17.62 1.31 3.49
N ALA A 49 17.53 2.26 4.42
CA ALA A 49 18.67 2.72 5.21
C ALA A 49 19.24 1.60 6.08
N VAL A 50 18.39 0.88 6.82
CA VAL A 50 18.79 -0.25 7.67
C VAL A 50 19.47 -1.35 6.85
N ARG A 51 18.95 -1.68 5.66
CA ARG A 51 19.53 -2.70 4.79
C ARG A 51 20.90 -2.31 4.23
N LYS A 52 21.18 -1.02 4.09
CA LYS A 52 22.49 -0.49 3.65
C LYS A 52 23.47 -0.23 4.78
N ALA A 53 23.01 -0.16 6.04
CA ALA A 53 23.84 0.16 7.19
C ALA A 53 25.02 -0.82 7.38
N GLY A 54 24.85 -2.09 7.01
CA GLY A 54 25.92 -3.09 7.06
C GLY A 54 26.88 -3.08 5.87
N ILE A 55 26.61 -2.32 4.81
CA ILE A 55 27.44 -2.22 3.60
C ILE A 55 28.31 -0.95 3.61
N ALA A 56 27.89 0.07 4.37
CA ALA A 56 28.58 1.36 4.47
C ALA A 56 29.65 1.44 5.59
N ASN A 57 29.99 0.31 6.21
CA ASN A 57 31.10 0.15 7.16
C ASN A 57 32.25 -0.61 6.51
#